data_AF-A0AAU4SUY1-F1
#
_entry.id   AF-A0AAU4SUY1-F1
#
_cell.length_a   1.000
_cell.length_b   1.000
_cell.length_c   1.000
_cell.angle_alpha   90.00
_cell.angle_beta   90.00
_cell.angle_gamma   90.00
#
_symmetry.space_group_name_H-M   'P 1'
#
loop_
_entity.id
_entity.type
_entity.pdbx_description
1 polymer ?
#
loop_
_entity_poly.entity_id
_entity_poly.type
_entity_poly.pdbx_seq_one_letter_code
_entity_poly.pdbx_strand_id
1 'polypeptide(L)' 'MADTPLTHKQALAAVIQALGGTWDTQRAVLALRVAGYEPASEEAAGKEARGKLRELADDGVIVRPDPGQAVYRLA' A
#
# COMPACT_ATOMS: atom_id res chain seq x y z
N MET A 1 -20.35 -6.52 -16.96
CA MET A 1 -20.00 -5.27 -16.26
C MET A 1 -18.50 -5.12 -16.36
N ALA A 2 -18.00 -3.99 -16.84
CA ALA A 2 -16.56 -3.78 -16.93
C ALA A 2 -16.05 -3.44 -15.53
N ASP A 3 -15.43 -4.41 -14.85
CA ASP A 3 -14.63 -4.13 -13.67
C ASP A 3 -13.45 -3.26 -14.12
N THR A 4 -13.55 -1.96 -13.90
CA THR A 4 -12.40 -1.08 -14.06
C THR A 4 -11.31 -1.58 -13.11
N PRO A 5 -10.10 -1.90 -13.59
CA PRO A 5 -9.04 -2.37 -12.71
C PRO A 5 -8.79 -1.31 -11.64
N LEU A 6 -8.80 -1.73 -10.37
CA LEU A 6 -8.53 -0.85 -9.26
C LEU A 6 -7.15 -0.23 -9.44
N THR A 7 -7.02 1.06 -9.13
CA THR A 7 -5.69 1.68 -9.04
C THR A 7 -4.89 0.99 -7.93
N HIS A 8 -3.55 1.03 -8.01
CA HIS A 8 -2.68 0.49 -6.97
C HIS A 8 -3.02 1.03 -5.57
N LYS A 9 -3.40 2.32 -5.48
CA LYS A 9 -3.84 2.95 -4.23
C LYS A 9 -5.09 2.27 -3.66
N GLN A 10 -6.12 2.07 -4.49
CA GLN A 10 -7.39 1.46 -4.08
C GLN A 10 -7.21 -0.02 -3.74
N ALA A 11 -6.44 -0.76 -4.52
CA ALA A 11 -6.12 -2.14 -4.23
C ALA A 11 -5.40 -2.27 -2.88
N LEU A 12 -4.39 -1.43 -2.63
CA LEU A 12 -3.67 -1.43 -1.36
C LEU A 12 -4.59 -1.03 -0.18
N ALA A 13 -5.44 -0.02 -0.35
CA ALA A 13 -6.40 0.39 0.68
C ALA A 13 -7.35 -0.75 1.07
N ALA A 14 -7.91 -1.46 0.08
CA ALA A 14 -8.82 -2.57 0.31
C ALA A 14 -8.15 -3.70 1.10
N VAL A 15 -6.91 -4.05 0.75
CA VAL A 15 -6.16 -5.11 1.46
C VAL A 15 -5.80 -4.66 2.88
N ILE A 16 -5.39 -3.40 3.08
CA ILE A 16 -5.10 -2.85 4.41
C ILE A 16 -6.34 -2.91 5.30
N GLN A 17 -7.50 -2.51 4.79
CA GLN A 17 -8.77 -2.55 5.54
C GLN A 17 -9.19 -3.98 5.87
N ALA A 18 -8.99 -4.93 4.96
CA ALA A 18 -9.34 -6.33 5.16
C ALA A 18 -8.43 -7.06 6.16
N LEU A 19 -7.12 -6.80 6.11
CA LEU A 19 -6.14 -7.53 6.92
C LEU A 19 -5.71 -6.79 8.19
N GLY A 20 -5.90 -5.47 8.25
CA GLY A 20 -5.44 -4.63 9.35
C GLY A 20 -3.96 -4.81 9.70
N GLY A 21 -3.62 -4.52 10.96
CA GLY A 21 -2.27 -4.69 11.49
C GLY A 21 -1.26 -3.65 10.99
N THR A 22 0.02 -4.02 11.00
CA THR A 22 1.15 -3.15 10.62
C THR A 22 1.54 -3.32 9.17
N TRP A 23 1.83 -2.21 8.50
CA TRP A 23 2.15 -2.16 7.09
C TRP A 23 3.48 -1.46 6.87
N ASP A 24 4.48 -2.21 6.43
CA ASP A 24 5.76 -1.71 5.97
C ASP A 24 5.82 -1.76 4.43
N THR A 25 6.96 -1.33 3.88
CA THR A 25 7.19 -1.32 2.43
C THR A 25 7.11 -2.72 1.81
N GLN A 26 7.64 -3.75 2.47
CA GLN A 26 7.68 -5.11 1.91
C GLN A 26 6.28 -5.72 1.86
N ARG A 27 5.49 -5.57 2.93
CA ARG A 27 4.10 -6.03 2.98
C ARG A 27 3.24 -5.31 1.94
N ALA A 28 3.45 -4.01 1.74
CA ALA A 28 2.75 -3.25 0.71
C ALA A 28 3.13 -3.70 -0.72
N VAL A 29 4.41 -3.98 -1.00
CA VAL A 29 4.84 -4.56 -2.28
C VAL A 29 4.14 -5.89 -2.53
N LEU A 30 4.07 -6.77 -1.53
CA LEU A 30 3.40 -8.07 -1.66
C LEU A 30 1.91 -7.91 -1.97
N ALA A 31 1.21 -7.01 -1.26
CA ALA A 31 -0.20 -6.74 -1.52
C ALA A 31 -0.46 -6.21 -2.94
N LEU A 32 0.41 -5.32 -3.43
CA LEU A 32 0.32 -4.82 -4.80
C LEU A 32 0.54 -5.94 -5.83
N ARG A 33 1.51 -6.84 -5.61
CA ARG A 33 1.74 -8.00 -6.49
C ARG A 33 0.53 -8.95 -6.53
N VAL A 34 -0.09 -9.21 -5.37
CA VAL A 34 -1.32 -10.02 -5.29
C VAL A 34 -2.48 -9.34 -6.05
N ALA A 35 -2.50 -8.01 -6.09
CA ALA A 35 -3.44 -7.23 -6.88
C ALA A 35 -3.09 -7.13 -8.38
N GLY A 36 -2.05 -7.83 -8.84
CA GLY A 36 -1.63 -7.86 -10.26
C GLY A 36 -0.64 -6.77 -10.67
N TYR A 37 -0.02 -6.06 -9.72
CA TYR A 37 1.06 -5.11 -10.04
C TYR A 37 2.34 -5.85 -10.38
N GLU A 38 2.83 -5.68 -11.61
CA GLU A 38 4.09 -6.21 -12.11
C GLU A 38 5.13 -5.08 -12.30
N PRO A 39 5.97 -4.81 -11.29
CA PRO A 39 7.00 -3.78 -11.38
C PRO A 39 8.18 -4.22 -12.26
N ALA A 40 8.80 -3.27 -12.96
CA ALA A 40 10.00 -3.51 -13.77
C ALA A 40 11.25 -3.90 -12.95
N SER A 41 11.29 -3.57 -11.66
CA SER A 41 12.35 -3.93 -10.74
C SER A 41 11.87 -3.91 -9.28
N GLU A 42 12.64 -4.52 -8.38
CA GLU A 42 12.34 -4.45 -6.94
C GLU A 42 12.43 -3.02 -6.39
N GLU A 43 13.33 -2.21 -6.93
CA GLU A 43 13.44 -0.79 -6.57
C GLU A 43 12.18 -0.01 -6.99
N ALA A 44 11.69 -0.25 -8.21
CA ALA A 44 10.43 0.34 -8.69
C ALA A 44 9.23 -0.13 -7.84
N ALA A 45 9.22 -1.41 -7.45
CA ALA A 45 8.21 -1.97 -6.55
C ALA A 45 8.18 -1.22 -5.22
N GLY A 46 9.35 -1.08 -4.57
CA GLY A 46 9.47 -0.41 -3.29
C GLY A 46 9.14 1.09 -3.37
N LYS A 47 9.52 1.76 -4.46
CA LYS A 47 9.18 3.17 -4.69
C LYS A 47 7.67 3.37 -4.80
N GLU A 48 7.01 2.56 -5.61
CA GLU A 48 5.56 2.61 -5.79
C GLU A 48 4.84 2.33 -4.46
N ALA A 49 5.22 1.26 -3.76
CA ALA A 49 4.61 0.89 -2.48
C ALA A 49 4.75 2.00 -1.42
N ARG A 50 5.95 2.61 -1.28
CA ARG A 50 6.14 3.75 -0.38
C ARG A 50 5.32 4.97 -0.78
N GLY A 51 5.20 5.23 -2.08
CA GLY A 51 4.35 6.29 -2.61
C GLY A 51 2.90 6.08 -2.21
N LYS A 52 2.36 4.88 -2.42
CA LYS A 52 0.97 4.55 -2.07
C LYS A 52 0.70 4.54 -0.57
N LEU A 53 1.64 4.06 0.25
CA LEU A 53 1.52 4.18 1.70
C LEU A 53 1.47 5.65 2.15
N ARG A 54 2.29 6.53 1.56
CA ARG A 54 2.24 7.97 1.86
C ARG A 54 0.93 8.60 1.42
N GLU A 55 0.48 8.34 0.19
CA GLU A 55 -0.81 8.83 -0.32
C GLU A 55 -1.98 8.37 0.58
N LEU A 56 -1.96 7.14 1.08
CA LEU A 56 -2.99 6.64 2.00
C LEU A 56 -2.90 7.26 3.38
N ALA A 57 -1.70 7.61 3.84
CA ALA A 57 -1.51 8.32 5.09
C ALA A 57 -1.97 9.78 5.00
N ASP A 58 -1.69 10.44 3.88
CA ASP A 58 -2.15 11.80 3.60
C ASP A 58 -3.69 11.88 3.51
N ASP A 59 -4.32 10.83 2.97
CA ASP A 59 -5.79 10.66 2.96
C ASP A 59 -6.39 10.28 4.33
N GLY A 60 -5.56 9.96 5.33
CA GLY A 60 -6.01 9.53 6.66
C GLY A 60 -6.54 8.09 6.75
N VAL A 61 -6.33 7.26 5.71
CA VAL A 61 -6.72 5.83 5.73
C VAL A 61 -5.83 5.03 6.67
N ILE A 62 -4.55 5.39 6.73
CA ILE A 62 -3.57 4.80 7.63
C ILE A 62 -2.83 5.90 8.38
N VAL A 63 -2.33 5.58 9.55
CA VAL A 63 -1.47 6.46 10.34
C VAL A 63 -0.09 5.87 10.45
N ARG A 64 0.91 6.72 10.60
CA ARG A 64 2.28 6.33 10.95
C ARG A 64 2.49 6.60 12.45
N PRO A 65 2.42 5.57 13.32
CA PRO A 65 2.46 5.79 14.77
C PRO A 65 3.80 6.32 15.27
N ASP A 66 4.90 5.94 14.61
CA ASP A 66 6.25 6.39 14.91
C ASP A 66 6.83 7.12 13.68
N PRO A 67 7.09 8.45 13.75
CA PRO A 67 7.63 9.20 12.62
C PRO A 67 9.05 8.74 12.20
N GLY A 68 9.79 8.05 13.08
CA GLY A 68 11.11 7.48 12.81
C GLY A 68 11.08 6.14 12.06
N GLN A 69 9.90 5.51 11.93
CA GLN A 69 9.75 4.22 11.26
C GLN A 69 8.82 4.33 10.05
N ALA A 70 9.19 3.70 8.93
CA ALA A 70 8.32 3.60 7.76
C ALA A 70 7.27 2.49 7.91
N VAL A 71 6.59 2.46 9.06
CA VAL A 71 5.57 1.46 9.44
C VAL A 71 4.26 2.18 9.72
N TYR A 72 3.21 1.71 9.07
CA TYR A 72 1.87 2.28 9.14
C TYR A 72 0.90 1.31 9.82
N ARG A 73 -0.21 1.83 10.32
CA ARG A 73 -1.35 1.07 10.84
C ARG A 73 -2.64 1.67 10.30
N LEU A 74 -3.69 0.84 10.22
CA LEU A 74 -5.04 1.35 9.96
C LEU A 74 -5.37 2.45 10.99
N ALA A 75 -5.93 3.56 10.50
CA ALA A 75 -6.31 4.71 11.31
C ALA A 75 -7.46 4.39 12.28
#